data_AF-A0A6B3HP42-F1
#
_entry.id   AF-A0A6B3HP42-F1
#
_cell.length_a   1.000
_cell.length_b   1.000
_cell.length_c   1.000
_cell.angle_alpha   90.00
_cell.angle_beta   90.00
_cell.angle_gamma   90.00
#
_symmetry.space_group_name_H-M   'P 1'
#
loop_
_entity.id
_entity.type
_entity.pdbx_description
1 polymer ?
#
loop_
_entity_poly.entity_id
_entity_poly.type
_entity_poly.pdbx_seq_one_letter_code
_entity_poly.pdbx_strand_id
1 'polypeptide(L)'
;WARRVVEAAESFDAGAQALRDRRDSRLRVAASMTIAEYLLPGWLIALRAERPDTAVSLLVGNSADVARRLVTGEADLGFVEGLSIPEGLDGTVIAHDRLVVVVAPRHPWARRRTP
;
A
#
# COMPACT_ATOMS: atom_id res chain seq x y z
N TRP A 1 41.49 10.46 -25.14
CA TRP A 1 41.28 10.13 -23.73
C TRP A 1 39.98 10.73 -23.21
N ALA A 2 39.73 12.04 -23.40
CA ALA A 2 38.46 12.70 -23.05
C ALA A 2 37.19 12.00 -23.58
N ARG A 3 37.18 11.52 -24.83
CA ARG A 3 36.03 10.82 -25.42
C ARG A 3 35.60 9.56 -24.64
N ARG A 4 36.57 8.78 -24.17
CA ARG A 4 36.30 7.57 -23.37
C ARG A 4 35.72 7.90 -21.99
N VAL A 5 36.05 9.06 -21.44
CA VAL A 5 35.49 9.52 -20.16
C VAL A 5 34.06 9.99 -20.34
N VAL A 6 33.74 10.66 -21.45
CA VAL A 6 32.37 11.08 -21.79
C VAL A 6 31.47 9.88 -22.05
N GLU A 7 31.91 8.91 -22.86
CA GLU A 7 31.16 7.66 -23.13
C GLU A 7 30.90 6.86 -21.85
N ALA A 8 31.86 6.82 -20.91
CA ALA A 8 31.69 6.15 -19.63
C ALA A 8 30.65 6.84 -18.74
N ALA A 9 30.61 8.17 -18.75
CA ALA A 9 29.62 8.94 -18.00
C ALA A 9 28.21 8.75 -18.57
N GLU A 10 28.05 8.78 -19.90
CA GLU A 10 26.78 8.54 -20.57
C GLU A 10 26.25 7.11 -20.31
N SER A 11 27.12 6.10 -20.35
CA SER A 11 26.73 4.72 -20.02
C SER A 11 26.33 4.54 -18.56
N PHE A 12 26.96 5.29 -17.65
CA PHE A 12 26.59 5.28 -16.24
C PHE A 12 25.23 5.93 -16.02
N ASP A 13 24.98 7.09 -16.63
CA ASP A 13 23.71 7.79 -16.54
C ASP A 13 22.57 6.97 -17.17
N ALA A 14 22.80 6.37 -18.34
CA ALA A 14 21.83 5.47 -18.96
C ALA A 14 21.55 4.24 -18.07
N GLY A 15 22.58 3.68 -17.45
CA GLY A 15 22.44 2.58 -16.48
C GLY A 15 21.63 3.00 -15.25
N ALA A 16 21.91 4.18 -14.70
CA ALA A 16 21.19 4.74 -13.56
C ALA A 16 19.72 5.05 -13.91
N GLN A 17 19.45 5.51 -15.14
CA GLN A 17 18.11 5.75 -15.65
C GLN A 17 17.33 4.43 -15.80
N ALA A 18 17.91 3.42 -16.44
CA ALA A 18 17.27 2.11 -16.58
C ALA A 18 17.01 1.44 -15.22
N LEU A 19 17.89 1.64 -14.23
CA LEU A 19 17.67 1.21 -12.84
C LEU A 19 16.54 1.98 -12.15
N ARG A 20 16.38 3.28 -12.45
CA ARG A 20 15.26 4.11 -11.97
C ARG A 20 13.93 3.68 -12.58
N ASP A 21 13.87 3.49 -13.89
CA ASP A 21 12.65 3.04 -14.59
C ASP A 21 12.19 1.67 -14.07
N ARG A 22 13.14 0.77 -13.78
CA ARG A 22 12.86 -0.52 -13.13
C ARG A 22 12.42 -0.41 -11.67
N ARG A 23 12.86 0.62 -10.94
CA ARG A 23 12.40 0.92 -9.58
C ARG A 23 10.97 1.49 -9.60
N ASP A 24 10.66 2.37 -10.55
CA ASP A 24 9.31 2.92 -10.75
C ASP A 24 8.29 1.84 -11.14
N SER A 25 8.78 0.69 -11.63
CA SER A 25 7.93 -0.46 -11.97
C SER A 25 7.56 -1.34 -10.78
N ARG A 26 8.06 -1.10 -9.55
CA ARG A 26 7.72 -1.98 -8.40
C ARG A 26 7.30 -1.21 -7.15
N LEU A 27 6.04 -1.40 -6.77
CA LEU A 27 5.43 -0.82 -5.57
C LEU A 27 5.35 -1.86 -4.44
N ARG A 28 5.93 -1.54 -3.28
CA ARG A 28 5.86 -2.40 -2.08
C ARG A 28 4.76 -1.90 -1.17
N VAL A 29 3.70 -2.68 -1.04
CA VAL A 29 2.52 -2.31 -0.26
C VAL A 29 2.47 -3.18 0.99
N ALA A 30 2.24 -2.56 2.14
CA ALA A 30 1.89 -3.23 3.38
C ALA A 30 0.40 -2.98 3.71
N ALA A 31 -0.31 -3.96 4.24
CA ALA A 31 -1.71 -3.81 4.59
C ALA A 31 -2.13 -4.60 5.83
N SER A 32 -3.13 -4.08 6.55
CA SER A 32 -3.86 -4.84 7.57
C SER A 32 -4.58 -6.03 6.95
N MET A 33 -4.83 -7.09 7.74
CA MET A 33 -5.49 -8.31 7.27
C MET A 33 -6.84 -8.03 6.57
N THR A 34 -7.73 -7.25 7.20
CA THR A 34 -9.04 -6.93 6.62
C THR A 34 -8.90 -6.21 5.27
N ILE A 35 -8.02 -5.22 5.17
CA ILE A 35 -7.83 -4.46 3.93
C ILE A 35 -7.24 -5.36 2.83
N ALA A 36 -6.29 -6.22 3.20
CA ALA A 36 -5.68 -7.18 2.29
C ALA A 36 -6.68 -8.17 1.70
N GLU A 37 -7.68 -8.60 2.49
CA GLU A 37 -8.67 -9.57 2.05
C GLU A 37 -9.82 -8.94 1.25
N TYR A 38 -10.32 -7.77 1.69
CA TYR A 38 -11.59 -7.24 1.17
C TYR A 38 -11.44 -6.12 0.15
N LEU A 39 -10.41 -5.28 0.24
CA LEU A 39 -10.29 -4.08 -0.59
C LEU A 39 -9.17 -4.18 -1.63
N LEU A 40 -8.00 -4.66 -1.22
CA LEU A 40 -6.82 -4.71 -2.09
C LEU A 40 -7.03 -5.49 -3.40
N PRO A 41 -7.74 -6.63 -3.45
CA PRO A 41 -7.96 -7.33 -4.71
C PRO A 41 -8.62 -6.44 -5.77
N GLY A 42 -9.63 -5.65 -5.38
CA GLY A 42 -10.31 -4.71 -6.29
C GLY A 42 -9.39 -3.57 -6.74
N TRP A 43 -8.61 -3.00 -5.82
CA TRP A 43 -7.67 -1.92 -6.15
C TRP A 43 -6.53 -2.38 -7.05
N LEU A 44 -6.02 -3.60 -6.87
CA LEU A 44 -4.95 -4.15 -7.71
C LEU A 44 -5.44 -4.42 -9.14
N ILE A 45 -6.70 -4.83 -9.32
CA ILE A 45 -7.32 -4.97 -10.64
C ILE A 45 -7.42 -3.60 -11.32
N ALA A 46 -7.92 -2.58 -10.60
CA ALA A 46 -8.02 -1.22 -11.12
C ALA A 46 -6.64 -0.64 -11.49
N LEU A 47 -5.65 -0.79 -10.61
CA LEU A 47 -4.28 -0.35 -10.87
C LEU A 47 -3.71 -1.03 -12.12
N ARG A 48 -3.92 -2.33 -12.30
CA ARG A 48 -3.41 -3.05 -13.48
C ARG A 48 -4.07 -2.59 -14.78
N ALA A 49 -5.31 -2.12 -14.74
CA ALA A 49 -5.99 -1.56 -15.90
C ALA A 49 -5.41 -0.20 -16.31
N GLU A 50 -5.02 0.64 -15.34
CA GLU A 50 -4.47 1.97 -15.60
C GLU A 50 -2.95 1.99 -15.80
N ARG A 51 -2.23 1.10 -15.11
CA ARG A 51 -0.76 1.01 -15.03
C ARG A 51 -0.31 -0.45 -15.10
N PRO A 52 -0.38 -1.10 -16.28
CA PRO A 52 -0.14 -2.55 -16.42
C PRO A 52 1.29 -2.99 -16.08
N ASP A 53 2.26 -2.09 -16.20
CA ASP A 53 3.69 -2.39 -15.94
C ASP A 53 4.09 -2.25 -14.47
N THR A 54 3.17 -1.81 -13.59
CA THR A 54 3.43 -1.70 -12.15
C THR A 54 3.29 -3.07 -11.47
N ALA A 55 4.42 -3.67 -11.10
CA ALA A 55 4.48 -4.83 -10.23
C ALA A 55 4.21 -4.42 -8.77
N VAL A 56 3.26 -5.08 -8.10
CA VAL A 56 3.00 -4.85 -6.67
C VAL A 56 3.46 -6.05 -5.86
N SER A 57 4.25 -5.81 -4.81
CA SER A 57 4.53 -6.82 -3.78
C SER A 57 3.75 -6.48 -2.52
N LEU A 58 2.91 -7.41 -2.06
CA LEU A 58 2.07 -7.22 -0.88
C LEU A 58 2.66 -7.89 0.36
N LEU A 59 2.61 -7.16 1.47
CA LEU A 59 3.10 -7.54 2.78
C LEU A 59 1.96 -7.41 3.81
N VAL A 60 1.41 -8.53 4.27
CA VAL A 60 0.30 -8.51 5.24
C VAL A 60 0.84 -8.51 6.68
N GLY A 61 0.20 -7.73 7.55
CA GLY A 61 0.53 -7.64 8.97
C GLY A 61 -0.56 -6.90 9.75
N ASN A 62 -0.39 -6.69 11.05
CA ASN A 62 -1.27 -5.77 11.79
C ASN A 62 -0.86 -4.30 11.52
N SER A 63 -1.64 -3.33 11.99
CA SER A 63 -1.36 -1.90 11.74
C SER A 63 0.01 -1.44 12.27
N ALA A 64 0.48 -2.01 13.38
CA ALA A 64 1.80 -1.71 13.93
C ALA A 64 2.94 -2.26 13.04
N ASP A 65 2.78 -3.46 12.50
CA ASP A 65 3.71 -4.05 11.53
C ASP A 65 3.77 -3.24 10.23
N VAL A 66 2.62 -2.76 9.75
CA VAL A 66 2.55 -1.89 8.57
C VAL A 66 3.34 -0.61 8.81
N ALA A 67 3.09 0.09 9.92
CA ALA A 67 3.81 1.30 10.28
C ALA A 67 5.32 1.07 10.40
N ARG A 68 5.73 -0.01 11.10
CA ARG A 68 7.13 -0.37 11.23
C ARG A 68 7.80 -0.54 9.87
N ARG A 69 7.14 -1.24 8.92
CA ARG A 69 7.67 -1.49 7.57
C ARG A 69 7.79 -0.21 6.74
N LEU A 70 6.95 0.79 6.97
CA LEU A 70 7.10 2.10 6.33
C LEU A 70 8.30 2.84 6.91
N VAL A 71 8.42 2.90 8.24
CA VAL A 71 9.53 3.59 8.90
C VAL A 71 10.89 2.95 8.57
N THR A 72 10.96 1.62 8.42
CA THR A 72 12.20 0.92 8.04
C THR A 72 12.46 0.92 6.53
N GLY A 73 11.55 1.48 5.71
CA GLY A 73 11.67 1.49 4.26
C GLY A 73 11.50 0.13 3.59
N GLU A 74 10.94 -0.86 4.30
CA GLU A 74 10.57 -2.18 3.77
C GLU A 74 9.32 -2.09 2.85
N ALA A 75 8.44 -1.12 3.08
CA ALA A 75 7.28 -0.81 2.26
C ALA A 75 7.26 0.66 1.83
N ASP A 76 6.61 0.94 0.70
CA ASP A 76 6.41 2.29 0.14
C ASP A 76 5.06 2.88 0.57
N LEU A 77 4.02 2.05 0.69
CA LEU A 77 2.66 2.43 1.07
C LEU A 77 2.07 1.46 2.10
N GLY A 78 1.30 1.98 3.04
CA GLY A 78 0.65 1.22 4.09
C GLY A 78 -0.85 1.48 4.14
N PHE A 79 -1.67 0.44 4.17
CA PHE A 79 -3.11 0.55 4.39
C PHE A 79 -3.49 -0.07 5.73
N VAL A 80 -4.09 0.72 6.61
CA VAL A 80 -4.47 0.29 7.96
C VAL A 80 -5.86 0.78 8.31
N GLU A 81 -6.49 0.07 9.23
CA GLU A 81 -7.70 0.53 9.92
C GLU A 81 -7.28 1.15 11.26
N GLY A 82 -7.87 2.30 11.60
CA GLY A 82 -7.58 3.03 12.85
C GLY A 82 -7.15 4.49 12.63
N LEU A 83 -7.36 5.32 13.65
CA LEU A 83 -7.23 6.78 13.54
C LEU A 83 -5.85 7.34 13.90
N SER A 84 -4.96 6.53 14.49
CA SER A 84 -3.66 7.00 14.95
C SER A 84 -2.57 6.70 13.92
N ILE A 85 -2.06 7.76 13.28
CA ILE A 85 -0.86 7.69 12.44
C ILE A 85 0.36 7.91 13.33
N PRO A 86 1.37 7.00 13.32
CA PRO A 86 2.60 7.20 14.06
C PRO A 86 3.36 8.44 13.62
N GLU A 87 4.12 9.04 14.54
CA GLU A 87 4.97 10.19 14.25
C GLU A 87 6.00 9.85 13.14
N GLY A 88 6.20 10.78 12.21
CA GLY A 88 7.10 10.59 11.06
C GLY A 88 6.45 9.90 9.85
N LEU A 89 5.14 9.60 9.90
CA LEU A 89 4.37 9.14 8.75
C LEU A 89 3.25 10.12 8.44
N ASP A 90 3.01 10.33 7.15
CA ASP A 90 1.81 11.00 6.66
C ASP A 90 0.72 9.96 6.36
N GLY A 91 -0.53 10.36 6.51
CA GLY A 91 -1.66 9.50 6.20
C GLY A 91 -2.83 10.27 5.60
N THR A 92 -3.66 9.54 4.85
CA THR A 92 -4.86 10.06 4.21
C THR A 92 -5.99 9.06 4.37
N VAL A 93 -7.16 9.56 4.77
CA VAL A 93 -8.37 8.74 4.85
C VAL A 93 -8.92 8.55 3.44
N ILE A 94 -8.98 7.30 2.99
CA ILE A 94 -9.50 6.92 1.66
C ILE A 94 -10.88 6.27 1.70
N ALA A 95 -11.29 5.78 2.87
CA ALA A 95 -12.57 5.12 3.10
C ALA A 95 -12.92 5.12 4.58
N HIS A 96 -14.21 4.95 4.89
CA HIS A 96 -14.71 4.66 6.23
C HIS A 96 -15.44 3.33 6.19
N ASP A 97 -15.20 2.49 7.18
CA ASP A 97 -15.99 1.28 7.37
C ASP A 97 -17.28 1.60 8.14
N ARG A 98 -18.23 0.66 8.08
CA ARG A 98 -19.45 0.73 8.87
C ARG A 98 -19.60 -0.56 9.65
N LEU A 99 -19.30 -0.49 10.94
CA LEU A 99 -19.54 -1.60 11.86
C LEU A 99 -21.05 -1.80 12.05
N VAL A 100 -21.49 -3.04 11.91
CA VAL A 100 -22.88 -3.45 12.14
C VAL A 100 -22.90 -4.56 13.17
N VAL A 101 -23.90 -4.51 14.06
CA VAL A 101 -24.11 -5.55 15.06
C VAL A 101 -24.98 -6.65 14.46
N VAL A 102 -24.46 -7.88 14.44
CA VAL A 102 -25.20 -9.06 14.01
C VAL A 102 -25.67 -9.84 15.24
N VAL A 103 -26.97 -10.08 15.35
CA VAL A 103 -27.58 -10.85 16.45
C VAL A 103 -28.49 -11.94 15.90
N ALA A 104 -28.75 -12.97 16.73
CA ALA A 104 -29.75 -13.97 16.39
C ALA A 104 -31.14 -13.32 16.18
N PRO A 105 -32.00 -13.84 15.28
CA PRO A 105 -33.29 -13.21 14.95
C PRO A 105 -34.23 -13.00 16.15
N ARG A 106 -34.08 -13.81 17.21
CA ARG A 106 -34.87 -13.74 18.45
C ARG A 106 -34.23 -12.92 19.56
N HIS A 107 -33.04 -12.35 19.33
CA HIS A 107 -32.35 -11.55 20.33
C HIS A 107 -33.09 -10.21 20.54
N PRO A 108 -33.20 -9.68 21.78
CA PRO A 108 -33.88 -8.41 22.04
C PRO A 108 -33.39 -7.23 21.17
N TRP A 109 -32.09 -7.22 20.83
CA TRP A 109 -31.51 -6.18 19.96
C TRP A 109 -31.97 -6.24 18.50
N ALA A 110 -32.57 -7.35 18.05
CA ALA A 110 -33.11 -7.46 16.69
C ALA A 110 -34.24 -6.46 16.41
N ARG A 111 -34.89 -5.93 17.46
CA ARG A 111 -35.95 -4.90 17.34
C ARG A 111 -35.43 -3.48 17.59
N ARG A 112 -34.16 -3.31 17.92
CA ARG A 112 -33.56 -2.02 18.25
C ARG A 112 -33.16 -1.30 16.95
N ARG A 113 -33.58 -0.05 16.78
CA ARG A 113 -33.33 0.75 15.56
C ARG A 113 -32.17 1.73 15.68
N THR A 114 -31.64 1.90 16.89
CA THR A 114 -30.51 2.78 17.20
C THR A 114 -29.55 2.03 18.13
N PRO A 115 -28.23 2.25 18.02
CA PRO A 115 -27.24 1.68 18.93
C PRO A 115 -27.55 1.90 20.40
#